data_AF-A0A800JZ25-F1
#
_entry.id   AF-A0A800JZ25-F1
#
_cell.length_a   1.000
_cell.length_b   1.000
_cell.length_c   1.000
_cell.angle_alpha   90.00
_cell.angle_beta   90.00
_cell.angle_gamma   90.00
#
_symmetry.space_group_name_H-M   'P 1'
#
loop_
_entity.id
_entity.type
_entity.pdbx_description
1 polymer ?
#
loop_
_entity_poly.entity_id
_entity_poly.type
_entity_poly.pdbx_seq_one_letter_code
_entity_poly.pdbx_strand_id
1 'polypeptide(L)' 'MARGWVDYLSSDFHARAHLGIHLKDAEAYFVASDGLEQFQLLTVKNPGRVFLDELPLPVPPVDIGGGVWNRLKG' A
#
# COMPACT_ATOMS: atom_id res chain seq x y z
N MET A 1 2.62 5.42 -6.22
CA MET A 1 1.71 4.37 -6.72
C MET A 1 0.85 4.83 -7.90
N ALA A 2 0.56 6.12 -8.07
CA ALA A 2 -0.20 6.64 -9.22
C ALA A 2 0.37 6.35 -10.63
N ARG A 3 1.52 5.66 -10.72
CA ARG A 3 2.15 5.20 -11.98
C ARG A 3 2.42 3.69 -12.03
N GLY A 4 2.05 2.91 -11.01
CA GLY A 4 2.25 1.45 -10.97
C GLY A 4 3.71 1.00 -10.84
N TRP A 5 4.60 1.81 -10.26
CA TRP A 5 6.06 1.53 -10.20
C TRP A 5 6.53 0.87 -8.90
N VAL A 6 5.61 0.45 -8.03
CA VAL A 6 5.95 -0.08 -6.71
C VAL A 6 5.41 -1.49 -6.62
N ASP A 7 6.30 -2.45 -6.32
CA ASP A 7 5.95 -3.87 -6.22
C ASP A 7 5.76 -4.34 -4.77
N TYR A 8 6.32 -3.61 -3.79
CA TYR A 8 6.31 -3.96 -2.36
C TYR A 8 6.05 -2.76 -1.47
N LEU A 9 5.36 -2.98 -0.35
CA LEU A 9 5.24 -2.04 0.76
C LEU A 9 5.68 -2.71 2.05
N SER A 10 6.59 -2.06 2.78
CA SER A 10 7.10 -2.51 4.07
C SER A 10 7.03 -1.37 5.09
N SER A 11 6.92 -1.73 6.37
CA SER A 11 6.97 -0.76 7.47
C SER A 11 8.37 -0.23 7.75
N ASP A 12 9.41 -0.95 7.30
CA ASP A 12 10.82 -0.69 7.64
C ASP A 12 11.02 -0.44 9.15
N PHE A 13 10.28 -1.17 9.98
CA PHE A 13 10.24 -0.92 11.42
C PHE A 13 11.48 -1.45 12.14
N HIS A 14 12.13 -0.57 12.91
CA HIS A 14 13.39 -0.84 13.62
C HIS A 14 13.26 -0.77 15.16
N ALA A 15 12.07 -1.03 15.73
CA ALA A 15 11.84 -1.12 17.18
C ALA A 15 12.25 0.12 18.01
N ARG A 16 12.21 1.32 17.40
CA ARG A 16 12.47 2.57 18.12
C ARG A 16 11.24 2.95 18.94
N ALA A 17 11.42 3.27 20.23
CA ALA A 17 10.34 3.50 21.20
C ALA A 17 9.29 4.55 20.80
N HIS A 18 9.62 5.45 19.87
CA HIS A 18 8.73 6.52 19.38
C HIS A 18 8.14 6.24 17.98
N LEU A 19 8.49 5.12 17.33
CA LEU A 19 7.99 4.78 16.00
C LEU A 19 6.90 3.71 16.14
N GLY A 20 5.76 3.93 15.51
CA GLY A 20 4.67 2.97 15.42
C GLY A 20 4.75 2.13 14.15
N ILE A 21 4.05 0.99 14.16
CA ILE A 21 3.82 0.19 12.95
C ILE A 21 2.55 0.73 12.28
N HIS A 22 2.70 1.51 11.22
CA HIS A 22 1.60 2.21 10.53
C HIS A 22 0.89 1.38 9.45
N LEU A 23 0.95 0.04 9.53
CA LEU A 23 0.40 -0.83 8.49
C LEU A 23 -1.14 -0.76 8.42
N LYS A 24 -1.81 -0.64 9.59
CA LYS A 24 -3.27 -0.47 9.65
C LYS A 24 -3.72 0.89 9.13
N ASP A 25 -2.95 1.94 9.42
CA ASP A 25 -3.23 3.28 8.92
C ASP A 25 -3.08 3.31 7.39
N ALA A 26 -2.06 2.63 6.86
CA ALA A 26 -1.88 2.45 5.43
C ALA A 26 -3.03 1.67 4.80
N GLU A 27 -3.47 0.56 5.40
CA GLU A 27 -4.63 -0.21 4.90
C GLU A 27 -5.88 0.68 4.80
N ALA A 28 -6.20 1.41 5.87
CA ALA A 28 -7.36 2.32 5.90
C ALA A 28 -7.28 3.38 4.80
N TYR A 29 -6.09 3.91 4.53
CA TYR A 29 -5.87 4.90 3.48
C TYR A 29 -6.09 4.34 2.06
N PHE A 30 -5.64 3.11 1.80
CA PHE A 30 -5.92 2.44 0.54
C PHE A 30 -7.39 2.10 0.38
N VAL A 31 -8.05 1.59 1.43
CA VAL A 31 -9.49 1.31 1.41
C VAL A 31 -10.29 2.57 1.09
N ALA A 32 -9.93 3.72 1.67
CA ALA A 32 -10.57 5.00 1.38
C ALA A 32 -10.39 5.48 -0.08
N SER A 33 -9.46 4.89 -0.82
CA SER A 33 -9.14 5.21 -2.22
C SER A 33 -9.48 4.07 -3.19
N ASP A 34 -10.35 3.13 -2.79
CA ASP A 34 -10.70 1.91 -3.56
C ASP A 34 -9.47 1.07 -3.98
N GLY A 35 -8.42 1.11 -3.15
CA GLY A 35 -7.11 0.53 -3.42
C GLY A 35 -6.82 -0.78 -2.68
N LEU A 36 -7.83 -1.45 -2.13
CA LEU A 36 -7.61 -2.62 -1.25
C LEU A 36 -6.85 -3.76 -1.97
N GLU A 37 -7.15 -4.00 -3.23
CA GLU A 37 -6.45 -5.04 -4.01
C GLU A 37 -4.96 -4.71 -4.20
N GLN A 38 -4.65 -3.43 -4.48
CA GLN A 38 -3.28 -2.93 -4.60
C GLN A 38 -2.55 -3.04 -3.25
N PHE A 39 -3.22 -2.73 -2.14
CA PHE A 39 -2.67 -2.91 -0.80
C PHE A 39 -2.30 -4.38 -0.54
N GLN A 40 -3.18 -5.32 -0.89
CA GLN A 40 -2.92 -6.76 -0.76
C GLN A 40 -1.77 -7.24 -1.65
N LEU A 41 -1.66 -6.72 -2.88
CA LEU A 41 -0.55 -7.01 -3.77
C LEU A 41 0.78 -6.58 -3.14
N LEU A 42 0.83 -5.35 -2.62
CA LEU A 42 2.03 -4.73 -2.07
C LEU A 42 2.48 -5.33 -0.73
N THR A 43 1.56 -5.80 0.11
CA THR A 43 1.86 -6.21 1.50
C THR A 43 1.78 -7.70 1.77
N VAL A 44 1.06 -8.48 0.94
CA VAL A 44 0.86 -9.91 1.16
C VAL A 44 1.30 -10.74 -0.05
N LYS A 45 0.70 -10.50 -1.23
CA LYS A 45 0.91 -11.38 -2.39
C LYS A 45 2.33 -11.29 -2.94
N ASN A 46 2.82 -10.10 -3.26
CA ASN A 46 4.18 -9.95 -3.81
C ASN A 46 5.27 -10.33 -2.80
N PRO A 47 5.19 -9.94 -1.52
CA PRO A 47 6.10 -10.49 -0.51
C PRO A 47 6.05 -12.02 -0.43
N GLY A 48 4.87 -12.64 -0.49
CA GLY A 48 4.72 -14.09 -0.53
C GLY A 48 5.46 -14.75 -1.70
N ARG A 49 5.45 -14.11 -2.87
CA ARG A 49 6.13 -14.59 -4.09
C ARG A 49 7.66 -14.57 -3.96
N VAL A 50 8.23 -13.63 -3.20
CA VAL A 50 9.68 -13.62 -2.89
C VAL A 50 10.10 -14.90 -2.18
N PHE A 51 9.30 -15.41 -1.24
CA PHE A 51 9.60 -16.67 -0.55
C PHE A 51 9.53 -17.90 -1.45
N LEU A 52 8.92 -17.78 -2.62
CA LEU A 52 8.76 -18.83 -3.62
C LEU A 52 9.70 -18.64 -4.83
N ASP A 53 10.61 -17.66 -4.79
CA ASP A 53 11.48 -17.26 -5.92
C ASP A 53 10.70 -16.90 -7.19
N GLU A 54 9.50 -16.32 -7.02
CA GLU A 54 8.64 -15.89 -8.11
C GLU A 54 8.71 -14.37 -8.32
N LEU A 55 8.67 -13.93 -9.58
CA LEU A 55 8.55 -12.51 -9.94
C LEU A 55 7.27 -11.89 -9.37
N PRO A 56 7.28 -10.61 -8.94
CA PRO A 56 6.08 -9.93 -8.44
C PRO A 56 5.00 -9.84 -9.51
N LEU A 57 3.73 -9.79 -9.06
CA LEU A 57 2.61 -9.45 -9.93
C LEU A 57 2.57 -7.94 -10.14
N PRO A 58 2.22 -7.46 -11.35
CA PRO A 58 2.04 -6.04 -11.60
C PRO A 58 1.02 -5.43 -10.63
N VAL A 59 1.36 -4.27 -10.06
CA VAL A 59 0.46 -3.53 -9.18
C VAL A 59 -0.21 -2.41 -9.99
N PRO A 60 -1.54 -2.44 -10.18
CA PRO A 60 -2.25 -1.37 -10.84
C PRO A 60 -2.01 -0.03 -10.14
N PRO A 61 -2.04 1.10 -10.87
CA PRO A 61 -1.97 2.41 -10.25
C PRO A 61 -3.08 2.59 -9.20
N VAL A 62 -2.75 3.21 -8.08
CA VAL A 62 -3.73 3.72 -7.12
C VAL A 62 -3.85 5.23 -7.35
N ASP A 63 -5.06 5.71 -7.62
CA ASP A 63 -5.32 7.15 -7.63
C ASP A 63 -5.47 7.65 -6.20
N ILE A 64 -4.36 8.14 -5.67
CA ILE A 64 -4.24 8.56 -4.28
C ILE A 64 -4.65 10.04 -4.08
N GLY A 65 -5.17 10.70 -5.12
CA GLY A 65 -5.45 12.15 -5.14
C GLY A 65 -6.91 12.55 -4.92
N GLY A 66 -7.85 11.61 -4.90
CA GLY A 66 -9.30 11.93 -4.96
C GLY A 66 -10.11 11.70 -3.69
N GLY A 67 -9.63 10.87 -2.76
CA GLY A 67 -10.38 10.45 -1.58
C GLY A 67 -10.38 11.51 -0.48
N VAL A 68 -11.57 11.98 -0.09
CA VAL A 68 -11.86 12.88 1.06
C VAL A 68 -11.49 14.36 0.88
N TRP A 69 -10.29 14.72 0.42
CA TRP A 69 -9.89 16.15 0.32
C TRP A 69 -10.68 16.95 -0.73
N ASN A 70 -11.16 16.31 -1.80
CA ASN A 70 -12.04 16.95 -2.79
C ASN A 70 -13.51 17.04 -2.32
N ARG A 71 -13.92 16.22 -1.35
CA ARG A 71 -15.31 16.19 -0.84
C ARG A 71 -15.62 17.33 0.14
N LEU A 72 -14.58 17.96 0.70
CA LEU A 72 -14.68 19.08 1.65
C LEU A 72 -14.48 20.46 0.99
N LYS A 73 -14.10 20.50 -0.30
CA LYS A 73 -13.95 21.73 -1.08
C LYS A 73 -15.13 22.02 -2.02
N GLY A 74 -16.20 21.21 -1.94
CA GLY A 74 -17.45 21.38 -2.68
C GLY A 74 -18.54 21.96 -1.80
#